data_AF-A0A966QJA6-F1
#
_entry.id   AF-A0A966QJA6-F1
#
_cell.length_a   1.000
_cell.length_b   1.000
_cell.length_c   1.000
_cell.angle_alpha   90.00
_cell.angle_beta   90.00
_cell.angle_gamma   90.00
#
_symmetry.space_group_name_H-M   'P 1'
#
loop_
_entity.id
_entity.type
_entity.pdbx_description
1 polymer ?
#
loop_
_entity_poly.entity_id
_entity_poly.type
_entity_poly.pdbx_seq_one_letter_code
_entity_poly.pdbx_strand_id
1 'polypeptide(L)'
;MTARQGLAIEHWLQQLHQATHWHGQLPVAVLDRCWLKLRAIPIEQLAQVLPPDTSFEAPELVRYRQLVHQGLGAWEVEQLCWQEFGQGAWREALRRYWNQQEQGNHGWTLDRYLQLLETYRQPWRDGGNRRLPLLVLARHGQRESHALHWLDAQGLSMRHTCL
;
A
#
# COMPACT_ATOMS: atom_id res chain seq x y z
N MET A 1 -12.00 -9.32 -17.20
CA MET A 1 -11.31 -8.14 -17.75
C MET A 1 -11.82 -7.91 -19.16
N THR A 2 -12.01 -6.66 -19.57
CA THR A 2 -12.39 -6.34 -20.96
C THR A 2 -11.16 -6.31 -21.87
N ALA A 3 -11.34 -6.49 -23.18
CA ALA A 3 -10.25 -6.43 -24.16
C ALA A 3 -9.46 -5.10 -24.08
N ARG A 4 -10.16 -3.99 -23.83
CA ARG A 4 -9.55 -2.67 -23.63
C ARG A 4 -8.65 -2.60 -22.39
N GLN A 5 -9.03 -3.26 -21.30
CA GLN A 5 -8.21 -3.33 -20.08
C GLN A 5 -6.96 -4.17 -20.31
N GLY A 6 -7.05 -5.26 -21.09
CA GLY A 6 -5.90 -6.06 -21.50
C GLY A 6 -4.86 -5.24 -22.26
N LEU A 7 -5.28 -4.53 -23.31
CA LEU A 7 -4.40 -3.66 -24.10
C LEU A 7 -3.71 -2.57 -23.25
N ALA A 8 -4.43 -1.97 -22.29
CA ALA A 8 -3.84 -0.98 -21.41
C ALA A 8 -2.74 -1.57 -20.52
N ILE A 9 -2.95 -2.78 -19.99
CA ILE A 9 -1.95 -3.46 -19.16
C ILE A 9 -0.73 -3.87 -20.00
N GLU A 10 -0.93 -4.39 -21.21
CA GLU A 10 0.16 -4.72 -22.14
C GLU A 10 1.02 -3.49 -22.43
N HIS A 11 0.39 -2.34 -22.69
CA HIS A 11 1.09 -1.08 -22.89
C HIS A 11 1.95 -0.69 -21.67
N TRP A 12 1.42 -0.79 -20.44
CA TRP A 12 2.17 -0.47 -19.23
C TRP A 12 3.29 -1.48 -18.92
N LEU A 13 3.08 -2.76 -19.24
CA LEU A 13 4.14 -3.77 -19.14
C LEU A 13 5.27 -3.50 -20.14
N GLN A 14 4.94 -3.11 -21.38
CA GLN A 14 5.94 -2.68 -22.36
C GLN A 14 6.73 -1.46 -21.87
N GLN A 15 6.03 -0.44 -21.35
CA GLN A 15 6.68 0.73 -20.73
C GLN A 15 7.64 0.31 -19.61
N LEU A 16 7.22 -0.63 -18.76
CA LEU A 16 8.04 -1.15 -17.66
C LEU A 16 9.28 -1.90 -18.13
N HIS A 17 9.15 -2.70 -19.19
CA HIS A 17 10.26 -3.47 -19.77
C HIS A 17 11.24 -2.58 -20.53
N GLN A 18 10.78 -1.47 -21.11
CA GLN A 18 11.63 -0.49 -21.79
C GLN A 18 12.40 0.43 -20.82
N ALA A 19 11.97 0.56 -19.56
CA ALA A 19 12.65 1.38 -18.58
C ALA A 19 14.08 0.88 -18.33
N THR A 20 15.08 1.77 -18.38
CA THR A 20 16.48 1.38 -18.17
C THR A 20 16.89 1.34 -16.70
N HIS A 21 16.18 2.08 -15.85
CA HIS A 21 16.47 2.23 -14.42
C HIS A 21 15.17 2.41 -13.62
N TRP A 22 15.29 2.37 -12.30
CA TRP A 22 14.19 2.63 -11.38
C TRP A 22 13.94 4.14 -11.30
N HIS A 23 12.69 4.58 -11.48
CA HIS A 23 12.31 5.99 -11.36
C HIS A 23 10.82 6.16 -10.96
N GLY A 24 10.46 7.36 -10.52
CA GLY A 24 9.12 7.68 -10.01
C GLY A 24 7.98 7.60 -11.04
N GLN A 25 8.29 7.73 -12.33
CA GLN A 25 7.30 7.61 -13.42
C GLN A 25 6.88 6.18 -13.78
N LEU A 26 7.38 5.16 -13.05
CA LEU A 26 7.00 3.78 -13.33
C LEU A 26 5.52 3.52 -12.98
N PRO A 27 4.78 2.78 -13.82
CA PRO A 27 3.34 2.66 -13.69
C PRO A 27 2.92 1.71 -12.56
N VAL A 28 1.91 2.12 -11.79
CA VAL A 28 1.13 1.26 -10.91
C VAL A 28 -0.29 1.20 -11.45
N ALA A 29 -0.75 0.02 -11.85
CA ALA A 29 -2.12 -0.16 -12.28
C ALA A 29 -3.05 -0.14 -11.06
N VAL A 30 -4.10 0.66 -11.11
CA VAL A 30 -5.11 0.77 -10.06
C VAL A 30 -6.48 0.46 -10.66
N LEU A 31 -7.13 -0.57 -10.13
CA LEU A 31 -8.47 -0.99 -10.50
C LEU A 31 -9.47 -0.57 -9.42
N ASP A 32 -10.33 0.38 -9.76
CA ASP A 32 -11.50 0.69 -8.96
C ASP A 32 -12.61 -0.32 -9.29
N ARG A 33 -12.99 -1.15 -8.31
CA ARG A 33 -14.03 -2.18 -8.47
C ARG A 33 -15.45 -1.62 -8.51
N CYS A 34 -15.70 -0.44 -7.95
CA CYS A 34 -17.02 0.18 -7.94
C CYS A 34 -17.37 0.73 -9.32
N TRP A 35 -16.37 1.26 -10.03
CA TRP A 35 -16.55 1.87 -11.35
C TRP A 35 -15.95 1.04 -12.50
N LEU A 36 -15.37 -0.13 -12.19
CA LEU A 36 -14.59 -0.99 -13.10
C LEU A 36 -13.53 -0.20 -13.89
N LYS A 37 -12.99 0.85 -13.27
CA LYS A 37 -12.08 1.80 -13.89
C LYS A 37 -10.66 1.38 -13.61
N LEU A 38 -9.95 1.00 -14.68
CA LEU A 38 -8.53 0.70 -14.65
C LEU A 38 -7.74 1.92 -15.13
N ARG A 39 -6.74 2.35 -14.37
CA ARG A 39 -5.80 3.42 -14.74
C ARG A 39 -4.39 3.10 -14.27
N ALA A 40 -3.38 3.67 -14.92
CA ALA A 40 -2.03 3.72 -14.38
C ALA A 40 -1.81 5.02 -13.62
N ILE A 41 -1.06 4.93 -12.53
CA ILE A 41 -0.60 6.06 -11.72
C ILE A 41 0.92 5.93 -11.61
N PRO A 42 1.71 7.00 -11.79
CA PRO A 42 3.13 6.99 -11.47
C PRO A 42 3.36 6.59 -10.01
N ILE A 43 4.35 5.73 -9.74
CA ILE A 43 4.63 5.26 -8.38
C ILE A 43 4.88 6.42 -7.40
N GLU A 44 5.52 7.50 -7.85
CA GLU A 44 5.75 8.70 -7.02
C GLU A 44 4.46 9.45 -6.63
N GLN A 45 3.37 9.28 -7.40
CA GLN A 45 2.08 9.91 -7.14
C GLN A 45 1.13 8.98 -6.38
N LEU A 46 1.49 7.71 -6.19
CA LEU A 46 0.61 6.71 -5.59
C LEU A 46 0.17 7.13 -4.18
N ALA A 47 1.08 7.60 -3.34
CA ALA A 47 0.77 8.05 -1.98
C ALA A 47 -0.10 9.32 -1.93
N GLN A 48 -0.16 10.11 -3.00
CA GLN A 48 -1.05 11.27 -3.08
C GLN A 48 -2.47 10.85 -3.44
N VAL A 49 -2.60 9.84 -4.31
CA VAL A 49 -3.89 9.36 -4.79
C VAL A 49 -4.52 8.34 -3.84
N LEU A 50 -3.69 7.53 -3.20
CA LEU A 50 -4.08 6.53 -2.21
C LEU A 50 -3.09 6.60 -1.04
N PRO A 51 -3.24 7.59 -0.15
CA PRO A 51 -2.36 7.75 1.00
C PRO A 51 -2.41 6.51 1.88
N PRO A 52 -1.27 5.92 2.27
CA PRO A 52 -1.27 4.84 3.24
C PRO A 52 -1.77 5.34 4.60
N ASP A 53 -2.38 4.45 5.37
CA ASP A 53 -2.68 4.73 6.77
C ASP A 53 -1.38 4.73 7.57
N THR A 54 -1.09 5.88 8.19
CA THR A 54 0.08 6.11 9.05
C THR A 54 -0.29 6.19 10.52
N SER A 55 -1.52 5.80 10.89
CA SER A 55 -2.00 5.92 12.28
C SER A 55 -1.23 5.01 13.22
N PHE A 56 -0.67 3.92 12.72
CA PHE A 56 0.22 3.04 13.49
C PHE A 56 1.56 3.73 13.81
N GLU A 57 1.99 4.67 12.97
CA GLU A 57 3.27 5.37 13.02
C GLU A 57 3.20 6.74 13.72
N ALA A 58 2.09 7.04 14.38
CA ALA A 58 1.98 8.21 15.24
C ALA A 58 3.14 8.25 16.25
N PRO A 59 3.83 9.39 16.44
CA PRO A 59 5.05 9.46 17.23
C PRO A 59 4.85 8.97 18.66
N GLU A 60 3.69 9.23 19.23
CA GLU A 60 3.32 8.80 20.57
C GLU A 60 3.24 7.28 20.68
N LEU A 61 2.67 6.61 19.66
CA LEU A 61 2.55 5.15 19.62
C LEU A 61 3.88 4.48 19.30
N VAL A 62 4.71 5.09 18.44
CA VAL A 62 6.08 4.63 18.19
C VAL A 62 6.88 4.64 19.49
N ARG A 63 6.82 5.76 20.22
CA ARG A 63 7.52 5.91 21.50
C ARG A 63 7.01 4.94 22.56
N TYR A 64 5.69 4.80 22.67
CA TYR A 64 5.08 3.81 23.56
C TYR A 64 5.63 2.40 23.29
N ARG A 65 5.65 1.97 22.03
CA ARG A 65 6.20 0.65 21.67
C ARG A 65 7.68 0.53 22.01
N GLN A 66 8.49 1.56 21.76
CA GLN A 66 9.91 1.55 22.12
C GLN A 66 10.12 1.34 23.64
N LEU A 67 9.36 2.05 24.46
CA LEU A 67 9.44 1.94 25.92
C LEU A 67 8.96 0.58 26.43
N VAL A 68 7.88 0.02 25.85
CA VAL A 68 7.45 -1.35 26.14
C VAL A 68 8.53 -2.37 25.77
N HIS A 69 9.20 -2.20 24.62
CA HIS A 69 10.30 -3.09 24.22
C HIS A 69 11.53 -2.98 25.13
N GLN A 70 11.70 -1.86 25.83
CA GLN A 70 12.73 -1.68 26.86
C GLN A 70 12.36 -2.37 28.19
N GLY A 71 11.20 -3.02 28.27
CA GLY A 71 10.75 -3.78 29.45
C GLY A 71 10.03 -2.95 30.51
N LEU A 72 9.70 -1.69 30.21
CA LEU A 72 8.93 -0.83 31.11
C LEU A 72 7.48 -1.32 31.24
N GLY A 73 6.92 -1.19 32.44
CA GLY A 73 5.53 -1.55 32.70
C GLY A 73 4.56 -0.62 31.97
N ALA A 74 3.44 -1.15 31.48
CA ALA A 74 2.49 -0.40 30.65
C ALA A 74 2.04 0.94 31.27
N TRP A 75 1.80 0.97 32.59
CA TRP A 75 1.42 2.20 33.31
C TRP A 75 2.53 3.26 33.31
N GLU A 76 3.78 2.83 33.50
CA GLU A 76 4.94 3.73 33.50
C GLU A 76 5.18 4.30 32.10
N VAL A 77 5.01 3.47 31.07
CA VAL A 77 5.08 3.91 29.67
C VAL A 77 4.02 4.96 29.36
N GLU A 78 2.77 4.75 29.78
CA GLU A 78 1.69 5.72 29.57
C GLU A 78 1.99 7.08 30.22
N GLN A 79 2.49 7.06 31.46
CA GLN A 79 2.90 8.29 32.16
C GLN A 79 4.00 9.03 31.40
N LEU A 80 5.02 8.31 30.92
CA LEU A 80 6.11 8.89 30.14
C LEU A 80 5.60 9.48 28.82
N CYS A 81 4.73 8.78 28.10
CA CYS A 81 4.12 9.31 26.87
C CYS A 81 3.26 10.57 27.15
N TRP A 82 2.54 10.62 28.28
CA TRP A 82 1.80 11.82 28.66
C TRP A 82 2.71 13.00 28.98
N GLN A 83 3.85 12.76 29.63
CA GLN A 83 4.82 13.81 29.94
C GLN A 83 5.52 14.31 28.68
N GLU A 84 5.88 13.43 27.75
CA GLU A 84 6.62 13.78 26.53
C GLU A 84 5.74 14.48 25.47
N PHE A 85 4.52 14.00 25.24
CA PHE A 85 3.67 14.49 24.14
C PHE A 85 2.42 15.25 24.59
N GLY A 86 2.09 15.17 25.88
CA GLY A 86 0.84 15.68 26.42
C GLY A 86 -0.32 14.68 26.30
N GLN A 87 -1.19 14.69 27.31
CA GLN A 87 -2.32 13.78 27.44
C GLN A 87 -3.34 13.89 26.29
N GLY A 88 -3.44 15.06 25.64
CA GLY A 88 -4.34 15.29 24.51
C GLY A 88 -3.87 14.59 23.23
N ALA A 89 -2.59 14.77 22.89
CA ALA A 89 -1.97 14.16 21.71
C ALA A 89 -1.99 12.62 21.81
N TRP A 90 -1.63 12.07 22.97
CA TRP A 90 -1.72 10.64 23.25
C TRP A 90 -3.12 10.06 23.03
N ARG A 91 -4.16 10.70 23.61
CA ARG A 91 -5.54 10.24 23.47
C ARG A 91 -6.04 10.30 22.04
N GLU A 92 -5.67 11.35 21.30
CA GLU A 92 -6.01 11.49 19.89
C GLU A 92 -5.30 10.44 19.03
N ALA A 93 -4.01 10.17 19.29
CA ALA A 93 -3.25 9.12 18.61
C ALA A 93 -3.87 7.73 18.83
N LEU A 94 -4.23 7.38 20.07
CA LEU A 94 -4.94 6.14 20.37
C LEU A 94 -6.30 6.07 19.68
N ARG A 95 -7.09 7.15 19.71
CA ARG A 95 -8.38 7.20 19.04
C ARG A 95 -8.25 6.96 17.53
N ARG A 96 -7.29 7.63 16.87
CA ARG A 96 -7.01 7.44 15.45
C ARG A 96 -6.60 6.00 15.16
N TYR A 97 -5.71 5.45 15.96
CA TYR A 97 -5.27 4.06 15.87
C TYR A 97 -6.45 3.08 15.93
N TRP A 98 -7.31 3.20 16.94
CA TRP A 98 -8.46 2.30 17.10
C TRP A 98 -9.51 2.49 15.99
N ASN A 99 -9.82 3.74 15.64
CA ASN A 99 -10.73 4.02 14.53
C ASN A 99 -10.24 3.40 13.21
N GLN A 100 -8.92 3.43 12.96
CA GLN A 100 -8.33 2.81 11.78
C GLN A 100 -8.22 1.28 11.88
N GLN A 101 -8.09 0.70 13.06
CA GLN A 101 -8.23 -0.75 13.22
C GLN A 101 -9.65 -1.24 12.88
N GLU A 102 -10.68 -0.46 13.21
CA GLU A 102 -12.08 -0.84 13.02
C GLU A 102 -12.63 -0.53 11.63
N GLN A 103 -12.27 0.63 11.06
CA GLN A 103 -12.76 1.09 9.75
C GLN A 103 -11.73 0.90 8.65
N GLY A 104 -10.47 1.26 8.93
CA GLY A 104 -9.28 1.08 8.11
C GLY A 104 -9.29 1.69 6.72
N ASN A 105 -8.10 2.01 6.22
CA ASN A 105 -7.86 2.29 4.80
C ASN A 105 -7.89 1.00 3.96
N HIS A 106 -8.85 0.10 4.22
CA HIS A 106 -8.94 -1.24 3.62
C HIS A 106 -7.63 -2.03 3.69
N GLY A 107 -6.97 -1.95 4.86
CA GLY A 107 -5.69 -2.59 5.10
C GLY A 107 -4.53 -2.02 4.30
N TRP A 108 -4.64 -0.81 3.72
CA TRP A 108 -3.54 -0.09 3.05
C TRP A 108 -2.74 0.73 4.06
N THR A 109 -1.84 0.05 4.75
CA THR A 109 -0.95 0.65 5.78
C THR A 109 0.34 1.18 5.16
N LEU A 110 1.09 1.98 5.94
CA LEU A 110 2.43 2.42 5.54
C LEU A 110 3.36 1.23 5.25
N ASP A 111 3.32 0.19 6.07
CA ASP A 111 4.10 -1.02 5.87
C ASP A 111 3.83 -1.67 4.50
N ARG A 112 2.56 -1.85 4.11
CA ARG A 112 2.22 -2.41 2.79
C ARG A 112 2.64 -1.50 1.64
N TYR A 113 2.56 -0.19 1.80
CA TYR A 113 3.05 0.76 0.82
C TYR A 113 4.58 0.63 0.63
N LEU A 114 5.34 0.57 1.74
CA LEU A 114 6.78 0.37 1.70
C LEU A 114 7.15 -1.00 1.12
N GLN A 115 6.40 -2.04 1.46
CA GLN A 115 6.57 -3.39 0.90
C GLN A 115 6.34 -3.39 -0.61
N LEU A 116 5.33 -2.66 -1.11
CA LEU A 116 5.12 -2.47 -2.54
C LEU A 116 6.34 -1.81 -3.18
N LEU A 117 6.83 -0.71 -2.63
CA LEU A 117 8.00 0.00 -3.17
C LEU A 117 9.24 -0.89 -3.23
N GLU A 118 9.55 -1.60 -2.15
CA GLU A 118 10.73 -2.45 -2.09
C GLU A 118 10.61 -3.63 -3.06
N THR A 119 9.46 -4.30 -3.09
CA THR A 119 9.21 -5.40 -4.04
C THR A 119 9.24 -4.90 -5.48
N TYR A 120 8.70 -3.72 -5.75
CA TYR A 120 8.69 -3.16 -7.09
C TYR A 120 10.09 -2.76 -7.55
N ARG A 121 10.94 -2.29 -6.63
CA ARG A 121 12.32 -1.88 -6.94
C ARG A 121 13.30 -3.05 -7.03
N GLN A 122 13.04 -4.16 -6.35
CA GLN A 122 13.97 -5.29 -6.23
C GLN A 122 14.50 -5.84 -7.57
N PRO A 123 13.69 -6.00 -8.64
CA PRO A 123 14.19 -6.50 -9.93
C PRO A 123 15.27 -5.62 -10.59
N TRP A 124 15.32 -4.33 -10.27
CA TRP A 124 16.32 -3.40 -10.80
C TRP A 124 17.66 -3.52 -10.07
N ARG A 125 17.65 -4.04 -8.84
CA ARG A 125 18.87 -4.31 -8.06
C ARG A 125 19.47 -5.66 -8.45
N ASP A 126 18.60 -6.67 -8.59
CA ASP A 126 19.04 -8.06 -8.66
C ASP A 126 18.95 -8.66 -10.07
N GLY A 127 18.57 -7.85 -11.08
CA GLY A 127 18.40 -8.30 -12.47
C GLY A 127 17.20 -9.23 -12.69
N GLY A 128 16.18 -9.13 -11.82
CA GLY A 128 15.00 -9.97 -11.83
C GLY A 128 13.96 -9.60 -12.89
N ASN A 129 12.91 -10.41 -13.00
CA ASN A 129 11.79 -10.13 -13.90
C ASN A 129 10.95 -8.95 -13.36
N ARG A 130 10.71 -7.95 -14.21
CA ARG A 130 9.93 -6.76 -13.86
C ARG A 130 8.45 -7.06 -13.99
N ARG A 131 7.73 -6.88 -12.89
CA ARG A 131 6.29 -7.13 -12.79
C ARG A 131 5.55 -5.82 -12.56
N LEU A 132 4.41 -5.66 -13.23
CA LEU A 132 3.53 -4.51 -13.06
C LEU A 132 2.67 -4.72 -11.80
N PRO A 133 2.76 -3.84 -10.78
CA PRO A 133 1.86 -3.89 -9.65
C PRO A 133 0.44 -3.48 -10.10
N LEU A 134 -0.54 -4.33 -9.76
CA LEU A 134 -1.97 -4.09 -9.91
C LEU A 134 -2.59 -4.00 -8.52
N LEU A 135 -3.00 -2.81 -8.14
CA LEU A 135 -3.74 -2.55 -6.91
C LEU A 135 -5.23 -2.55 -7.19
N VAL A 136 -5.94 -3.53 -6.65
CA VAL A 136 -7.38 -3.65 -6.75
C VAL A 136 -8.00 -3.03 -5.51
N LEU A 137 -8.71 -1.92 -5.70
CA LEU A 137 -9.36 -1.19 -4.63
C LEU A 137 -10.55 -1.99 -4.10
N ALA A 138 -10.69 -1.96 -2.78
CA ALA A 138 -11.82 -2.55 -2.08
C ALA A 138 -13.09 -1.78 -2.42
N ARG A 139 -14.23 -2.45 -2.30
CA ARG A 139 -15.53 -1.82 -2.51
C ARG A 139 -15.86 -0.93 -1.31
N HIS A 140 -16.33 0.28 -1.59
CA HIS A 140 -16.77 1.20 -0.56
C HIS A 140 -17.86 0.57 0.32
N GLY A 141 -17.69 0.64 1.64
CA GLY A 141 -18.63 0.06 2.61
C GLY A 141 -18.52 -1.46 2.81
N GLN A 142 -17.56 -2.14 2.16
CA GLN A 142 -17.26 -3.55 2.44
C GLN A 142 -16.00 -3.67 3.30
N ARG A 143 -15.96 -4.68 4.18
CA ARG A 143 -14.79 -5.02 5.01
C ARG A 143 -13.64 -5.69 4.24
N GLU A 144 -13.67 -5.67 2.91
CA GLU A 144 -12.60 -6.22 2.09
C GLU A 144 -11.37 -5.31 2.11
N SER A 145 -10.19 -5.91 2.08
CA SER A 145 -8.93 -5.17 1.95
C SER A 145 -8.58 -4.88 0.49
N HIS A 146 -7.79 -3.85 0.23
CA HIS A 146 -7.14 -3.67 -1.06
C HIS A 146 -6.24 -4.88 -1.35
N ALA A 147 -6.34 -5.40 -2.58
CA ALA A 147 -5.53 -6.53 -3.03
C ALA A 147 -4.40 -6.03 -3.95
N LEU A 148 -3.19 -6.51 -3.71
CA LEU A 148 -2.03 -6.23 -4.54
C LEU A 148 -1.68 -7.49 -5.32
N HIS A 149 -1.70 -7.39 -6.65
CA HIS A 149 -1.26 -8.42 -7.56
C HIS A 149 -0.05 -7.95 -8.35
N TRP A 150 0.77 -8.90 -8.80
CA TRP A 150 1.94 -8.63 -9.62
C TRP A 150 1.73 -9.30 -10.96
N LEU A 151 1.57 -8.49 -12.01
CA LEU A 151 1.36 -8.97 -13.36
C LEU A 151 2.70 -9.11 -14.07
N ASP A 152 2.90 -10.23 -14.76
CA ASP A 152 3.99 -10.40 -15.71
C ASP A 152 3.43 -10.55 -17.13
N ALA A 153 4.32 -10.48 -18.13
CA ALA A 153 3.94 -10.64 -19.53
C ALA A 153 3.36 -12.04 -19.85
N GLN A 154 3.57 -13.04 -18.97
CA GLN A 154 3.09 -14.41 -19.16
C GLN A 154 1.70 -14.64 -18.53
N GLY A 155 1.34 -13.89 -17.49
CA GLY A 155 0.08 -13.94 -16.75
C GLY A 155 -1.07 -13.21 -17.42
N LEU A 156 -0.78 -12.43 -18.47
CA LEU A 156 -1.77 -11.97 -19.45
C LEU A 156 -2.09 -13.03 -20.51
N SER A 157 -1.37 -14.16 -20.54
CA SER A 157 -1.70 -15.27 -21.42
C SER A 157 -3.08 -15.81 -21.05
N MET A 158 -4.03 -15.39 -21.87
CA MET A 158 -5.44 -15.70 -21.87
C MET A 158 -5.74 -17.11 -21.34
N ARG A 159 -6.28 -17.19 -20.12
CA ARG A 159 -7.27 -18.23 -19.83
C ARG A 159 -8.55 -17.87 -20.57
N HIS A 160 -8.54 -18.07 -21.89
CA HIS A 160 -9.71 -18.51 -22.61
C HIS A 160 -10.05 -19.91 -22.09
N THR A 161 -10.73 -19.98 -20.95
CA THR A 161 -11.37 -21.22 -20.51
C THR A 161 -12.87 -21.03 -20.70
N CYS A 162 -13.29 -21.09 -21.98
CA CYS A 162 -14.57 -21.68 -22.29
C CYS A 162 -14.30 -23.18 -22.45
N LEU A 163 -14.56 -23.95 -21.39
CA LEU A 163 -15.02 -25.33 -21.44
C LEU A 163 -15.90 -25.54 -20.21
#